data_AF-X1BS51-F1
#
_entry.id   AF-X1BS51-F1
#
_cell.length_a   1.000
_cell.length_b   1.000
_cell.length_c   1.000
_cell.angle_alpha   90.00
_cell.angle_beta   90.00
_cell.angle_gamma   90.00
#
_symmetry.space_group_name_H-M   'P 1'
#
loop_
_entity.id
_entity.type
_entity.pdbx_description
1 polymer ?
#
loop_
_entity_poly.entity_id
_entity_poly.type
_entity_poly.pdbx_seq_one_letter_code
_entity_poly.pdbx_strand_id
1 'polypeptide(L)'
;MVFKQTKFVQDIKLGFNQNQILVLHRANTALGNDLDAFIQDLAMYPDILCVSNTSSLPGRHFDPNGHRLENRPLSEEYTLFTMYADHNYAKLLDLKIVSGYCCRNIPRILSFIL
;
A
#
# COMPACT_ATOMS: atom_id res chain seq x y z
N MET A 1 22.96 -24.31 3.41
CA MET A 1 23.05 -23.12 2.53
C MET A 1 21.67 -22.49 2.24
N VAL A 2 20.78 -22.35 3.25
CA VAL A 2 19.43 -21.73 3.08
C VAL A 2 19.10 -20.82 4.29
N PHE A 3 20.10 -20.26 4.97
CA PHE A 3 19.88 -19.37 6.12
C PHE A 3 20.24 -17.91 5.82
N LYS A 4 21.06 -17.69 4.79
CA LYS A 4 21.48 -16.33 4.36
C LYS A 4 20.43 -15.62 3.50
N GLN A 5 19.59 -16.36 2.78
CA GLN A 5 18.51 -15.76 1.97
C GLN A 5 17.37 -15.23 2.85
N THR A 6 17.08 -15.86 4.00
CA THR A 6 16.02 -15.42 4.91
C THR A 6 16.37 -14.11 5.62
N LYS A 7 17.64 -13.91 5.98
CA LYS A 7 18.08 -12.65 6.62
C LYS A 7 18.05 -11.45 5.67
N PHE A 8 18.37 -11.65 4.40
CA PHE A 8 18.42 -10.53 3.44
C PHE A 8 17.04 -9.90 3.20
N VAL A 9 15.95 -10.68 3.24
CA VAL A 9 14.57 -10.18 3.13
C VAL A 9 14.08 -9.55 4.44
N GLN A 10 14.60 -10.01 5.59
CA GLN A 10 14.24 -9.48 6.91
C GLN A 10 14.95 -8.16 7.23
N ASP A 11 16.19 -7.99 6.77
CA ASP A 11 17.03 -6.81 7.05
C ASP A 11 16.92 -5.71 5.99
N ILE A 12 15.99 -5.81 5.03
CA ILE A 12 15.74 -4.70 4.10
C ILE A 12 15.26 -3.53 4.95
N LYS A 13 16.07 -2.46 5.02
CA LYS A 13 15.66 -1.19 5.60
C LYS A 13 14.58 -0.59 4.70
N LEU A 14 13.31 -0.95 4.93
CA LEU A 14 12.17 -0.50 4.14
C LEU A 14 11.86 1.00 4.32
N GLY A 15 12.64 1.71 5.13
CA GLY A 15 12.46 3.14 5.38
C GLY A 15 11.35 3.48 6.36
N PHE A 16 10.71 2.49 6.99
CA PHE A 16 9.67 2.68 8.02
C PHE A 16 9.91 1.80 9.25
N ASN A 17 9.35 2.19 10.40
CA ASN A 17 9.51 1.46 11.66
C ASN A 17 8.57 0.25 11.74
N GLN A 18 9.13 -0.97 11.70
CA GLN A 18 8.35 -2.22 11.76
C GLN A 18 7.93 -2.61 13.19
N ASN A 19 8.62 -2.11 14.22
CA ASN A 19 8.52 -2.68 15.58
C ASN A 19 7.17 -2.42 16.27
N GLN A 20 6.35 -1.50 15.73
CA GLN A 20 5.05 -1.12 16.28
C GLN A 20 3.91 -1.26 15.26
N ILE A 21 4.11 -2.04 14.20
CA ILE A 21 3.10 -2.28 13.18
C ILE A 21 2.60 -3.72 13.30
N LEU A 22 1.30 -3.86 13.55
CA LEU A 22 0.60 -5.14 13.47
C LEU A 22 -0.08 -5.26 12.10
N VAL A 23 0.19 -6.35 11.38
CA VAL A 23 -0.38 -6.61 10.06
C VAL A 23 -1.45 -7.69 10.17
N LEU A 24 -2.70 -7.33 9.86
CA LEU A 24 -3.81 -8.28 9.79
C LEU A 24 -3.96 -8.77 8.35
N HIS A 25 -3.60 -10.04 8.10
CA HIS A 25 -3.71 -10.63 6.78
C HIS A 25 -5.15 -11.03 6.45
N ARG A 26 -5.57 -10.81 5.20
CA ARG A 26 -6.88 -11.24 4.64
C ARG A 26 -8.11 -10.65 5.35
N ALA A 27 -7.96 -9.52 6.04
CA ALA A 27 -9.08 -8.82 6.68
C ALA A 27 -10.20 -8.47 5.69
N ASN A 28 -9.85 -8.05 4.46
CA ASN A 28 -10.82 -7.73 3.43
C ASN A 28 -11.71 -8.93 3.03
N THR A 29 -11.17 -10.15 2.98
CA THR A 29 -11.96 -11.35 2.66
C THR A 29 -12.82 -11.80 3.84
N ALA A 30 -12.32 -11.64 5.07
CA ALA A 30 -13.02 -12.07 6.27
C ALA A 30 -14.15 -11.11 6.67
N LEU A 31 -13.95 -9.80 6.49
CA LEU A 31 -14.88 -8.76 6.93
C LEU A 31 -15.75 -8.23 5.78
N GLY A 32 -15.29 -8.30 4.53
CA GLY A 32 -16.06 -7.85 3.37
C GLY A 32 -16.57 -6.42 3.55
N ASN A 33 -17.90 -6.27 3.62
CA ASN A 33 -18.56 -4.97 3.76
C ASN A 33 -18.38 -4.33 5.14
N ASP A 34 -18.02 -5.11 6.17
CA ASP A 34 -17.83 -4.63 7.54
C ASP A 34 -16.41 -4.09 7.79
N LEU A 35 -15.54 -4.12 6.78
CA LEU A 35 -14.14 -3.70 6.90
C LEU A 35 -14.02 -2.24 7.33
N ASP A 36 -14.84 -1.35 6.76
CA ASP A 36 -14.78 0.08 7.09
C ASP A 36 -15.24 0.35 8.53
N ALA A 37 -16.29 -0.34 9.00
CA ALA A 37 -16.75 -0.25 10.38
C ALA A 37 -15.69 -0.77 11.35
N PHE A 38 -15.06 -1.90 11.03
CA PHE A 38 -13.97 -2.47 11.82
C PHE A 38 -12.77 -1.51 11.92
N ILE A 39 -12.40 -0.83 10.83
CA ILE A 39 -11.33 0.18 10.83
C ILE A 39 -11.70 1.37 11.72
N GLN A 40 -12.96 1.82 11.67
CA GLN A 40 -13.47 2.91 12.52
C GLN A 40 -13.44 2.51 14.00
N ASP A 41 -13.84 1.28 14.32
CA ASP A 41 -13.83 0.75 15.69
C ASP A 41 -12.41 0.70 16.26
N LEU A 42 -11.45 0.22 15.47
CA LEU A 42 -10.04 0.21 15.88
C LEU A 42 -9.49 1.64 16.08
N ALA A 43 -9.92 2.60 15.26
CA ALA A 43 -9.49 3.99 15.39
C ALA A 43 -10.03 4.70 16.64
N MET A 44 -11.02 4.13 17.35
CA MET A 44 -11.53 4.68 18.62
C MET A 44 -10.62 4.37 19.81
N TYR A 45 -9.74 3.38 19.72
CA TYR A 45 -8.87 3.01 20.84
C TYR A 45 -7.69 4.00 20.94
N PRO A 46 -7.45 4.62 22.12
CA PRO A 46 -6.42 5.65 22.27
C PRO A 46 -4.99 5.12 22.08
N ASP A 47 -4.77 3.83 22.28
CA ASP A 47 -3.46 3.18 22.10
C ASP A 47 -3.14 2.89 20.62
N ILE A 48 -4.13 3.01 19.72
CA ILE A 48 -3.98 2.78 18.29
C ILE A 48 -3.76 4.12 17.59
N LEU A 49 -2.51 4.38 17.19
CA LEU A 49 -2.12 5.64 16.56
C LEU A 49 -2.69 5.83 15.15
N CYS A 50 -2.80 4.74 14.39
CA CYS A 50 -3.26 4.76 13.00
C CYS A 50 -3.67 3.36 12.54
N VAL A 51 -4.70 3.30 11.71
CA VAL A 51 -5.15 2.08 11.03
C VAL A 51 -5.20 2.37 9.54
N SER A 52 -4.68 1.42 8.75
CA SER A 52 -4.68 1.51 7.29
C SER A 52 -4.96 0.15 6.68
N ASN A 53 -5.76 0.15 5.61
CA ASN A 53 -5.98 -0.97 4.73
C ASN A 53 -5.09 -0.85 3.49
N THR A 54 -4.42 -1.95 3.14
CA THR A 54 -3.56 -2.04 1.97
C THR A 54 -3.59 -3.45 1.38
N SER A 55 -3.38 -3.50 0.06
CA SER A 55 -3.15 -4.74 -0.68
C SER A 55 -1.76 -5.33 -0.44
N SER A 56 -0.77 -4.49 -0.07
CA SER A 56 0.61 -4.93 0.13
C SER A 56 1.44 -3.98 1.00
N LEU A 57 2.64 -4.41 1.37
CA LEU A 57 3.64 -3.64 2.12
C LEU A 57 4.90 -3.42 1.29
N PRO A 58 5.72 -2.40 1.57
CA PRO A 58 7.00 -2.24 0.87
C PRO A 58 7.86 -3.49 1.07
N GLY A 59 8.56 -3.92 0.03
CA GLY A 59 9.34 -5.18 0.05
C GLY A 59 8.50 -6.47 -0.02
N ARG A 60 7.20 -6.37 -0.27
CA ARG A 60 6.33 -7.51 -0.61
C ARG A 60 5.95 -7.48 -2.09
N HIS A 61 4.89 -8.21 -2.44
CA HIS A 61 4.37 -8.30 -3.80
C HIS A 61 3.80 -6.96 -4.27
N PHE A 62 4.07 -6.59 -5.50
CA PHE A 62 3.44 -5.47 -6.19
C PHE A 62 2.97 -5.98 -7.55
N ASP A 63 1.89 -5.42 -8.06
CA ASP A 63 1.36 -5.82 -9.37
C ASP A 63 2.16 -5.10 -10.47
N PRO A 64 2.93 -5.83 -11.29
CA PRO A 64 3.67 -5.22 -12.37
C PRO A 64 2.70 -4.90 -13.51
N ASN A 65 2.61 -3.62 -13.86
CA ASN A 65 1.77 -3.15 -14.95
C ASN A 65 2.63 -2.40 -15.97
N GLY A 66 2.40 -2.66 -17.25
CA GLY A 66 2.99 -1.91 -18.35
C GLY A 66 2.28 -0.58 -18.52
N HIS A 67 3.02 0.53 -18.42
CA HIS A 67 2.49 1.87 -18.60
C HIS A 67 3.22 2.59 -19.73
N ARG A 68 2.44 3.34 -20.49
CA ARG A 68 2.93 4.24 -21.52
C ARG A 68 2.60 5.67 -21.12
N LEU A 69 3.56 6.56 -21.26
CA LEU A 69 3.33 7.99 -21.10
C LEU A 69 2.59 8.52 -22.33
N GLU A 70 1.60 9.38 -22.10
CA GLU A 70 0.92 10.06 -23.20
C GLU A 70 1.94 10.87 -24.02
N ASN A 71 1.73 10.91 -25.33
CA ASN A 71 2.60 11.61 -26.30
C ASN A 71 4.05 11.08 -26.40
N ARG A 72 4.30 9.82 -26.04
CA ARG A 72 5.60 9.14 -26.23
C ARG A 72 5.55 7.99 -27.26
N PRO A 73 6.69 7.62 -27.86
CA PRO A 73 6.76 6.54 -28.85
C PRO A 73 6.23 5.21 -28.30
N LEU A 74 5.64 4.38 -29.18
CA LEU A 74 5.11 3.06 -28.81
C LEU A 74 6.18 2.10 -28.27
N SER A 75 7.45 2.36 -28.56
CA SER A 75 8.59 1.59 -28.06
C SER A 75 8.96 1.92 -26.61
N GLU A 76 8.41 2.99 -26.02
CA GLU A 76 8.67 3.38 -24.64
C GLU A 76 7.55 2.88 -23.72
N GLU A 77 7.73 1.66 -23.21
CA GLU A 77 6.90 1.07 -22.16
C GLU A 77 7.69 1.00 -20.85
N TYR A 78 7.06 1.41 -19.75
CA TYR A 78 7.63 1.39 -18.42
C TYR A 78 6.85 0.44 -17.54
N THR A 79 7.53 -0.51 -16.89
CA THR A 79 6.90 -1.33 -15.85
C THR A 79 6.79 -0.53 -14.57
N LEU A 80 5.56 -0.28 -14.12
CA LEU A 80 5.29 0.27 -12.79
C LEU A 80 4.81 -0.85 -11.88
N PHE A 81 5.24 -0.78 -10.62
CA PHE A 81 4.85 -1.72 -9.58
C PHE A 81 3.74 -1.07 -8.75
N THR A 82 2.51 -1.51 -8.97
CA THR A 82 1.31 -0.90 -8.39
C THR A 82 0.93 -1.63 -7.09
N MET A 83 0.46 -0.85 -6.12
CA MET A 83 -0.25 -1.33 -4.95
C MET A 83 -1.43 -0.41 -4.66
N TYR A 84 -2.47 -0.95 -4.04
CA TYR A 84 -3.60 -0.19 -3.52
C TYR A 84 -3.47 -0.05 -2.02
N ALA A 85 -3.64 1.17 -1.53
CA ALA A 85 -3.66 1.50 -0.12
C ALA A 85 -4.60 2.67 0.15
N ASP A 86 -5.08 2.80 1.37
CA ASP A 86 -5.91 3.93 1.78
C ASP A 86 -5.09 5.21 2.07
N HIS A 87 -5.80 6.28 2.41
CA HIS A 87 -5.20 7.59 2.70
C HIS A 87 -4.25 7.56 3.92
N ASN A 88 -4.49 6.66 4.87
CA ASN A 88 -3.73 6.57 6.11
C ASN A 88 -2.40 5.83 5.94
N TYR A 89 -2.20 5.13 4.83
CA TYR A 89 -1.01 4.30 4.60
C TYR A 89 0.30 5.08 4.67
N ALA A 90 0.35 6.25 4.02
CA ALA A 90 1.53 7.10 4.04
C ALA A 90 1.81 7.62 5.46
N LYS A 91 0.76 7.93 6.23
CA LYS A 91 0.88 8.37 7.63
C LYS A 91 1.37 7.24 8.54
N LEU A 92 0.84 6.02 8.37
CA LEU A 92 1.20 4.84 9.18
C LEU A 92 2.68 4.48 9.00
N LEU A 93 3.19 4.58 7.78
CA LEU A 93 4.58 4.26 7.44
C LEU A 93 5.54 5.46 7.53
N ASP A 94 5.07 6.64 7.95
CA ASP A 94 5.82 7.90 7.96
C ASP A 94 6.49 8.23 6.60
N LEU A 95 5.77 7.98 5.51
CA LEU A 95 6.24 8.26 4.15
C LEU A 95 6.06 9.74 3.81
N LYS A 96 7.13 10.35 3.31
CA LYS A 96 7.13 11.75 2.87
C LYS A 96 6.99 11.84 1.35
N ILE A 97 6.04 12.66 0.90
CA ILE A 97 5.85 12.98 -0.51
C ILE A 97 6.80 14.11 -0.86
N VAL A 98 7.76 13.84 -1.73
CA VAL A 98 8.77 14.83 -2.14
C VAL A 98 8.17 15.89 -3.08
N SER A 99 7.18 15.50 -3.88
CA SER A 99 6.48 16.39 -4.80
C SER A 99 5.07 15.87 -5.12
N GLY A 100 4.12 16.78 -5.33
CA GLY A 100 2.71 16.45 -5.56
C GLY A 100 1.93 16.19 -4.28
N TYR A 101 0.73 15.60 -4.43
CA TYR A 101 -0.18 15.28 -3.33
C TYR A 101 -0.61 13.81 -3.48
N CYS A 102 -0.51 13.01 -2.41
CA CYS A 102 -0.77 11.56 -2.48
C CYS A 102 -2.20 11.26 -2.90
N CYS A 103 -3.15 11.98 -2.32
CA CYS A 103 -4.51 11.52 -2.35
C CYS A 103 -5.46 12.70 -2.02
N ARG A 104 -5.74 13.53 -3.03
CA ARG A 104 -6.92 14.41 -3.05
C ARG A 104 -8.13 13.52 -3.31
N ASN A 105 -9.29 13.88 -2.75
CA ASN A 105 -10.57 13.17 -2.88
C ASN A 105 -10.94 12.97 -4.38
N ILE A 106 -10.46 11.89 -5.00
CA ILE A 106 -10.85 11.51 -6.35
C ILE A 106 -12.17 10.73 -6.16
N PRO A 107 -13.33 11.27 -6.55
CA PRO A 107 -14.55 10.46 -6.57
C PRO A 107 -14.24 9.22 -7.41
N ARG A 108 -14.61 8.02 -6.93
CA ARG A 108 -14.44 6.75 -7.65
C ARG A 108 -15.07 6.85 -9.05
N ILE A 109 -14.33 7.39 -10.00
CA ILE A 109 -14.61 7.23 -11.42
C ILE A 109 -14.05 5.84 -11.69
N LEU A 110 -14.96 4.86 -11.62
CA LEU A 110 -14.85 3.62 -12.35
C LEU A 110 -14.45 3.99 -13.77
N SER A 111 -13.15 3.88 -14.07
CA SER A 111 -12.70 3.78 -15.44
C SER A 111 -13.24 2.46 -15.97
N PHE A 112 -14.42 2.53 -16.58
CA PHE A 112 -14.82 1.57 -17.60
C PHE A 112 -13.69 1.50 -18.61
N ILE A 113 -12.97 0.39 -18.62
CA ILE A 113 -12.33 -0.09 -19.84
C ILE A 113 -13.36 -1.07 -20.41
N LEU A 114 -13.90 -0.70 -21.56
CA LEU A 114 -14.77 -1.53 -22.40
C LEU A 114 -14.12 -2.90 -22.67
#